data_AF-A0A2S8A859-F1
#
_entry.id   AF-A0A2S8A859-F1
#
_cell.length_a   1.000
_cell.length_b   1.000
_cell.length_c   1.000
_cell.angle_alpha   90.00
_cell.angle_beta   90.00
_cell.angle_gamma   90.00
#
_symmetry.space_group_name_H-M   'P 1'
#
loop_
_entity.id
_entity.type
_entity.pdbx_description
1 polymer ?
#
loop_
_entity_poly.entity_id
_entity_poly.type
_entity_poly.pdbx_seq_one_letter_code
_entity_poly.pdbx_strand_id
1 'polypeptide(L)'
;MKNSILLLGILLFISCKTKEDYSKYTYIDEIIESKEYEVTTLMKEEDILTNAYGYYIPQGRVFDENSDSEKTKRILEIPFILFNKNNLIYFTIESKKKNKNYLIEYNINNNNIDSLKDFSGEDYSIWLKDLEHFYQKQRFSFVNFKFPEAEEYYKVIKEEYYSEISEEKKNKILEEYKDSKEEIKQAVIETYSLRYTITYAELQMPKEKIHFKFNSDLKKKIEFFGNEELYKKGYMFIYIFYNLNMFPHSGGLYVIRPKTKK
;
A
#
# COMPACT_ATOMS: atom_id res chain seq x y z
N MET A 1 21.16 -25.99 46.95
CA MET A 1 19.75 -26.01 46.50
C MET A 1 19.04 -24.64 46.55
N LYS A 2 19.47 -23.65 47.33
CA LYS A 2 18.81 -22.31 47.37
C LYS A 2 19.01 -21.44 46.11
N ASN A 3 20.12 -21.59 45.39
CA ASN A 3 20.42 -20.76 44.20
C ASN A 3 19.78 -21.26 42.89
N SER A 4 19.42 -22.54 42.83
CA SER A 4 18.84 -23.16 41.62
C SER A 4 17.37 -22.77 41.41
N ILE A 5 16.62 -22.56 42.50
CA ILE A 5 15.21 -22.12 42.47
C ILE A 5 15.11 -20.66 42.00
N LEU A 6 16.03 -19.81 42.42
CA LEU A 6 16.10 -18.42 41.99
C LEU A 6 16.41 -18.31 40.49
N LEU A 7 17.33 -19.15 39.99
CA LEU A 7 17.67 -19.22 38.57
C LEU A 7 16.49 -19.72 37.72
N LEU A 8 15.75 -20.74 38.20
CA LEU A 8 14.53 -21.23 37.55
C LEU A 8 13.43 -20.17 37.53
N GLY A 9 13.27 -19.42 38.62
CA GLY A 9 12.34 -18.30 38.70
C GLY A 9 12.67 -17.21 37.68
N ILE A 10 13.94 -16.80 37.59
CA ILE A 10 14.40 -15.81 36.59
C ILE A 10 14.18 -16.32 35.16
N LEU A 11 14.48 -17.59 34.88
CA LEU A 11 14.25 -18.21 33.56
C LEU A 11 12.76 -18.28 33.20
N LEU A 12 11.88 -18.60 34.16
CA LEU A 12 10.43 -18.62 33.99
C LEU A 12 9.87 -17.21 33.74
N PHE A 13 10.38 -16.18 34.41
CA PHE A 13 9.98 -14.78 34.19
C PHE A 13 10.49 -14.21 32.85
N ILE A 14 11.69 -14.59 32.40
CA ILE A 14 12.20 -14.20 31.06
C ILE A 14 11.43 -14.93 29.95
N SER A 15 10.98 -16.16 30.21
CA SER A 15 10.15 -16.98 29.30
C SER A 15 8.72 -16.47 29.15
N CYS A 16 8.23 -15.63 30.06
CA CYS A 16 6.87 -15.07 30.03
C CYS A 16 6.82 -13.68 29.38
N LYS A 17 7.58 -13.44 28.31
CA LYS A 17 7.19 -12.39 27.36
C LYS A 17 5.88 -12.83 26.72
N THR A 18 4.77 -12.29 27.20
CA THR A 18 3.47 -12.37 26.51
C THR A 18 3.71 -12.06 25.04
N LYS A 19 3.39 -13.02 24.16
CA LYS A 19 3.42 -12.79 22.71
C LYS A 19 2.55 -11.56 22.47
N GLU A 20 3.12 -10.59 21.76
CA GLU A 20 2.36 -9.40 21.40
C GLU A 20 1.12 -9.84 20.61
N ASP A 21 -0.03 -9.36 21.05
CA ASP A 21 -1.29 -9.59 20.36
C ASP A 21 -1.41 -8.59 19.21
N TYR A 22 -1.13 -9.07 18.00
CA TYR A 22 -1.19 -8.30 16.77
C TYR A 22 -2.62 -8.16 16.22
N SER A 23 -3.59 -8.93 16.75
CA SER A 23 -4.98 -8.87 16.28
C SER A 23 -5.61 -7.49 16.47
N LYS A 24 -5.16 -6.75 17.50
CA LYS A 24 -5.58 -5.38 17.83
C LYS A 24 -5.14 -4.31 16.83
N TYR A 25 -4.22 -4.62 15.90
CA TYR A 25 -3.76 -3.62 14.93
C TYR A 25 -4.90 -3.34 13.94
N THR A 26 -5.11 -2.07 13.60
CA THR A 26 -6.13 -1.64 12.63
C THR A 26 -5.67 -1.92 11.21
N TYR A 27 -6.61 -2.20 10.30
CA TYR A 27 -6.29 -2.14 8.88
C TYR A 27 -5.94 -0.71 8.47
N ILE A 28 -5.04 -0.58 7.49
CA ILE A 28 -4.49 0.71 7.07
C ILE A 28 -5.55 1.75 6.69
N ASP A 29 -6.68 1.33 6.15
CA ASP A 29 -7.78 2.16 5.70
C ASP A 29 -8.99 2.16 6.65
N GLU A 30 -8.90 1.45 7.78
CA GLU A 30 -9.93 1.39 8.82
C GLU A 30 -9.75 2.45 9.93
N ILE A 31 -9.10 3.57 9.62
CA ILE A 31 -8.74 4.64 10.57
C ILE A 31 -7.75 4.12 11.62
N ILE A 32 -6.48 4.47 11.44
CA ILE A 32 -5.42 4.12 12.40
C ILE A 32 -5.70 4.63 13.82
N GLU A 33 -5.46 3.76 14.82
CA GLU A 33 -5.48 4.13 16.23
C GLU A 33 -4.22 4.93 16.61
N SER A 34 -4.25 6.23 16.32
CA SER A 34 -3.13 7.15 16.53
C SER A 34 -3.60 8.44 17.20
N LYS A 35 -2.80 9.01 18.11
CA LYS A 35 -3.14 10.30 18.75
C LYS A 35 -2.76 11.48 17.87
N GLU A 36 -1.65 11.35 17.13
CA GLU A 36 -1.05 12.46 16.38
C GLU A 36 -1.37 12.43 14.89
N TYR A 37 -1.75 11.27 14.36
CA TYR A 37 -1.92 11.02 12.93
C TYR A 37 -3.28 10.44 12.58
N GLU A 38 -3.67 10.65 11.33
CA GLU A 38 -4.84 10.09 10.68
C GLU A 38 -4.47 9.61 9.28
N VAL A 39 -5.30 8.73 8.74
CA VAL A 39 -5.20 8.25 7.35
C VAL A 39 -6.28 8.94 6.51
N THR A 40 -5.91 9.36 5.31
CA THR A 40 -6.85 9.85 4.29
C THR A 40 -6.65 9.05 3.01
N THR A 41 -7.74 8.50 2.48
CA THR A 41 -7.72 7.84 1.17
C THR A 41 -7.73 8.89 0.08
N LEU A 42 -6.65 8.94 -0.72
CA LEU A 42 -6.51 9.85 -1.85
C LEU A 42 -7.04 9.24 -3.16
N MET A 43 -6.96 7.91 -3.28
CA MET A 43 -7.42 7.16 -4.44
C MET A 43 -8.00 5.83 -3.98
N LYS A 44 -9.10 5.39 -4.60
CA LYS A 44 -9.74 4.10 -4.30
C LYS A 44 -9.10 2.96 -5.08
N GLU A 45 -9.41 1.73 -4.68
CA GLU A 45 -8.95 0.49 -5.32
C GLU A 45 -9.29 0.36 -6.81
N GLU A 46 -10.39 0.99 -7.26
CA GLU A 46 -10.85 0.93 -8.65
C GLU A 46 -10.01 1.74 -9.64
N ASP A 47 -9.17 2.65 -9.13
CA ASP A 47 -8.31 3.51 -9.94
C ASP A 47 -6.85 3.02 -9.86
N ILE A 48 -6.05 3.30 -10.89
CA ILE A 48 -4.63 2.95 -10.96
C ILE A 48 -3.77 4.21 -10.93
N LEU A 49 -2.77 4.26 -10.05
CA LEU A 49 -1.78 5.33 -10.01
C LEU A 49 -0.84 5.21 -11.22
N THR A 50 -0.76 6.29 -12.00
CA THR A 50 0.11 6.41 -13.17
C THR A 50 1.14 7.51 -12.95
N ASN A 51 2.29 7.43 -13.62
CA ASN A 51 3.26 8.53 -13.61
C ASN A 51 2.79 9.64 -14.55
N ALA A 52 3.56 10.73 -14.59
CA ALA A 52 3.36 11.85 -15.51
C ALA A 52 3.00 11.37 -16.93
N TYR A 53 3.69 10.38 -17.47
CA TYR A 53 3.46 9.89 -18.83
C TYR A 53 2.39 8.79 -18.93
N GLY A 54 1.66 8.49 -17.86
CA GLY A 54 0.49 7.60 -17.94
C GLY A 54 0.88 6.14 -17.90
N TYR A 55 2.15 5.88 -17.60
CA TYR A 55 2.62 4.54 -17.33
C TYR A 55 2.25 4.19 -15.89
N TYR A 56 1.77 2.97 -15.70
CA TYR A 56 1.45 2.44 -14.38
C TYR A 56 2.70 2.28 -13.53
N ILE A 57 2.56 2.42 -12.21
CA ILE A 57 3.57 1.85 -11.30
C ILE A 57 3.62 0.36 -11.63
N PRO A 58 4.81 -0.25 -11.84
CA PRO A 58 4.90 -1.64 -12.23
C PRO A 58 4.03 -2.49 -11.30
N GLN A 59 3.02 -3.14 -11.87
CA GLN A 59 2.05 -4.00 -11.19
C GLN A 59 2.71 -5.30 -10.72
N GLY A 60 3.77 -5.22 -9.90
CA GLY A 60 4.62 -6.37 -9.60
C GLY A 60 5.26 -7.03 -10.83
N ARG A 61 5.16 -6.42 -12.03
CA ARG A 61 6.04 -6.78 -13.13
C ARG A 61 7.38 -6.16 -12.77
N VAL A 62 8.28 -7.00 -12.26
CA VAL A 62 9.72 -6.82 -12.42
C VAL A 62 9.88 -6.21 -13.81
N PHE A 63 10.21 -4.90 -13.88
CA PHE A 63 10.91 -4.44 -15.06
C PHE A 63 12.09 -5.38 -15.08
N ASP A 64 12.13 -6.27 -16.07
CA ASP A 64 13.32 -7.04 -16.28
C ASP A 64 14.41 -5.98 -16.33
N GLU A 65 15.33 -6.01 -15.36
CA GLU A 65 16.43 -5.05 -15.30
C GLU A 65 17.27 -5.16 -16.59
N ASN A 66 17.07 -6.26 -17.34
CA ASN A 66 17.61 -6.51 -18.68
C ASN A 66 16.73 -6.01 -19.85
N SER A 67 15.53 -5.46 -19.59
CA SER A 67 14.76 -4.72 -20.60
C SER A 67 15.34 -3.31 -20.73
N ASP A 68 16.47 -3.24 -21.42
CA ASP A 68 17.27 -2.04 -21.71
C ASP A 68 16.55 -1.06 -22.67
N SER A 69 15.22 -1.01 -22.61
CA SER A 69 14.45 -0.05 -23.37
C SER A 69 14.57 1.33 -22.70
N GLU A 70 14.96 2.33 -23.47
CA GLU A 70 14.97 3.74 -23.07
C GLU A 70 13.63 4.19 -22.43
N LYS A 71 12.53 3.51 -22.82
CA LYS A 71 11.20 3.66 -22.24
C LYS A 71 11.14 3.27 -20.75
N THR A 72 11.73 2.14 -20.35
CA THR A 72 11.78 1.69 -18.95
C THR A 72 12.54 2.70 -18.08
N LYS A 73 13.69 3.18 -18.56
CA LYS A 73 14.49 4.20 -17.86
C LYS A 73 13.70 5.50 -17.69
N ARG A 74 13.04 5.98 -18.73
CA ARG A 74 12.16 7.18 -18.68
C ARG A 74 10.97 7.03 -17.72
N ILE A 75 10.42 5.82 -17.59
CA ILE A 75 9.31 5.54 -16.65
C ILE A 75 9.76 5.67 -15.19
N LEU A 76 10.94 5.12 -14.88
CA LEU A 76 11.52 5.12 -13.53
C LEU A 76 12.13 6.48 -13.14
N GLU A 77 12.49 7.31 -14.12
CA GLU A 77 13.03 8.64 -13.89
C GLU A 77 11.99 9.67 -13.41
N ILE A 78 10.69 9.33 -13.49
CA ILE A 78 9.61 10.27 -13.22
C ILE A 78 8.85 9.94 -11.94
N PRO A 79 8.63 10.93 -11.05
CA PRO A 79 7.81 10.74 -9.86
C PRO A 79 6.36 10.41 -10.25
N PHE A 80 5.78 9.39 -9.61
CA PHE A 80 4.33 9.14 -9.70
C PHE A 80 3.51 10.16 -8.91
N ILE A 81 4.13 10.74 -7.89
CA ILE A 81 3.58 11.80 -7.06
C ILE A 81 4.57 12.94 -7.06
N LEU A 82 4.09 14.15 -7.32
CA LEU A 82 4.83 15.39 -7.22
C LEU A 82 4.38 16.17 -6.00
N PHE A 83 5.28 17.01 -5.50
CA PHE A 83 5.04 17.91 -4.38
C PHE A 83 5.63 19.23 -4.77
N ASN A 84 4.86 20.30 -4.61
CA ASN A 84 5.41 21.64 -4.73
C ASN A 84 5.63 22.27 -3.35
N LYS A 85 6.46 23.32 -3.34
CA LYS A 85 6.78 24.09 -2.12
C LYS A 85 5.57 24.81 -1.50
N ASN A 86 4.42 24.82 -2.16
CA ASN A 86 3.16 25.38 -1.64
C ASN A 86 2.31 24.34 -0.90
N ASN A 87 2.89 23.18 -0.55
CA ASN A 87 2.22 22.05 0.09
C ASN A 87 1.07 21.45 -0.75
N LEU A 88 1.21 21.47 -2.08
CA LEU A 88 0.32 20.78 -3.00
C LEU A 88 1.00 19.53 -3.52
N ILE A 89 0.21 18.48 -3.66
CA ILE A 89 0.62 17.19 -4.18
C ILE A 89 -0.13 16.92 -5.47
N TYR A 90 0.58 16.44 -6.49
CA TYR A 90 0.00 16.10 -7.78
C TYR A 90 0.26 14.65 -8.12
N PHE A 91 -0.75 13.95 -8.59
CA PHE A 91 -0.59 12.59 -9.07
C PHE A 91 -1.62 12.30 -10.15
N THR A 92 -1.32 11.33 -11.00
CA THR A 92 -2.20 10.93 -12.09
C THR A 92 -2.83 9.59 -11.82
N ILE A 93 -4.11 9.46 -12.14
CA ILE A 93 -4.85 8.20 -11.98
C ILE A 93 -5.54 7.83 -13.28
N GLU A 94 -5.56 6.54 -13.60
CA GLU A 94 -6.47 5.95 -14.58
C GLU A 94 -7.68 5.39 -13.82
N SER A 95 -8.86 5.92 -14.09
CA SER A 95 -10.09 5.37 -13.52
C SER A 95 -10.66 4.29 -14.41
N LYS A 96 -10.62 3.03 -13.95
CA LYS A 96 -11.20 1.89 -14.69
C LYS A 96 -12.69 2.05 -14.90
N LYS A 97 -13.40 2.55 -13.89
CA LYS A 97 -14.85 2.74 -13.92
C LYS A 97 -15.29 3.75 -14.98
N LYS A 98 -14.51 4.83 -15.13
CA LYS A 98 -14.83 5.91 -16.05
C LYS A 98 -14.10 5.80 -17.39
N ASN A 99 -13.15 4.86 -17.51
CA ASN A 99 -12.24 4.69 -18.64
C ASN A 99 -11.55 6.01 -19.03
N LYS A 100 -11.02 6.72 -18.03
CA LYS A 100 -10.50 8.10 -18.15
C LYS A 100 -9.28 8.31 -17.27
N ASN A 101 -8.41 9.23 -17.69
CA ASN A 101 -7.24 9.67 -16.92
C ASN A 101 -7.51 11.01 -16.25
N TYR A 102 -7.03 11.15 -15.00
CA TYR A 102 -7.18 12.35 -14.20
C TYR A 102 -5.83 12.84 -13.68
N LEU A 103 -5.63 14.16 -13.69
CA LEU A 103 -4.61 14.81 -12.86
C LEU A 103 -5.28 15.28 -11.57
N ILE A 104 -4.85 14.70 -10.46
CA ILE A 104 -5.35 15.01 -9.12
C ILE A 104 -4.40 15.99 -8.45
N GLU A 105 -4.97 17.01 -7.79
CA GLU A 105 -4.28 17.89 -6.86
C GLU A 105 -4.80 17.59 -5.44
N TYR A 106 -3.88 17.34 -4.53
CA TYR A 106 -4.17 17.20 -3.11
C TYR A 106 -3.51 18.34 -2.35
N ASN A 107 -4.32 19.14 -1.65
CA ASN A 107 -3.84 20.24 -0.83
C ASN A 107 -3.70 19.80 0.62
N ILE A 108 -2.45 19.69 1.06
CA ILE A 108 -2.09 19.20 2.39
C ILE A 108 -2.67 20.11 3.49
N ASN A 109 -2.69 21.43 3.26
CA ASN A 109 -3.05 22.41 4.29
C ASN A 109 -4.54 22.37 4.64
N ASN A 110 -5.42 22.00 3.70
CA ASN A 110 -6.86 21.96 3.90
C ASN A 110 -7.47 20.55 3.77
N ASN A 111 -6.66 19.53 3.48
CA ASN A 111 -7.11 18.16 3.20
C ASN A 111 -8.07 18.05 2.01
N ASN A 112 -7.97 18.96 1.04
CA ASN A 112 -8.85 18.94 -0.12
C ASN A 112 -8.24 18.12 -1.25
N ILE A 113 -9.08 17.32 -1.91
CA ILE A 113 -8.72 16.60 -3.13
C ILE A 113 -9.53 17.22 -4.25
N ASP A 114 -8.85 17.85 -5.19
CA ASP A 114 -9.46 18.44 -6.38
C ASP A 114 -8.97 17.71 -7.62
N SER A 115 -9.90 17.29 -8.49
CA SER A 115 -9.53 16.87 -9.84
C SER A 115 -9.30 18.13 -10.67
N LEU A 116 -8.05 18.49 -10.94
CA LEU A 116 -7.75 19.71 -11.69
C LEU A 116 -8.29 19.66 -13.12
N LYS A 117 -8.28 18.47 -13.73
CA LYS A 117 -8.76 18.24 -15.09
C LYS A 117 -9.28 16.81 -15.26
N ASP A 118 -10.51 16.69 -15.77
CA ASP A 118 -11.02 15.47 -16.41
C ASP A 118 -10.57 15.52 -17.88
N PHE A 119 -9.68 14.62 -18.27
CA PHE A 119 -9.31 14.48 -19.67
C PHE A 119 -10.17 13.40 -20.31
N SER A 120 -11.38 13.80 -20.73
CA SER A 120 -12.24 12.97 -21.56
C SER A 120 -11.87 13.18 -23.03
N GLY A 121 -11.12 12.27 -23.65
CA GLY A 121 -10.83 12.38 -25.07
C GLY A 121 -9.98 11.23 -25.61
N GLU A 122 -10.36 10.76 -26.78
CA GLU A 122 -9.91 9.54 -27.48
C GLU A 122 -8.43 9.55 -27.92
N ASP A 123 -7.66 10.57 -27.57
CA ASP A 123 -6.27 10.71 -28.00
C ASP A 123 -5.33 10.94 -26.80
N TYR A 124 -4.79 9.83 -26.31
CA TYR A 124 -3.73 9.77 -25.29
C TYR A 124 -2.54 10.71 -25.61
N SER A 125 -2.30 11.04 -26.88
CA SER A 125 -1.23 11.96 -27.27
C SER A 125 -1.49 13.42 -26.86
N ILE A 126 -2.75 13.86 -26.82
CA ILE A 126 -3.13 15.22 -26.37
C ILE A 126 -2.95 15.33 -24.86
N TRP A 127 -3.42 14.31 -24.13
CA TRP A 127 -3.26 14.21 -22.69
C TRP A 127 -1.79 14.27 -22.26
N LEU A 128 -0.92 13.50 -22.93
CA LEU A 128 0.52 13.51 -22.70
C LEU A 128 1.13 14.90 -22.90
N LYS A 129 0.77 15.61 -23.98
CA LYS A 129 1.28 16.95 -24.28
C LYS A 129 0.88 17.99 -23.24
N ASP A 130 -0.39 17.98 -22.83
CA ASP A 130 -0.91 18.90 -21.82
C ASP A 130 -0.22 18.70 -20.48
N LEU A 131 0.03 17.45 -20.14
CA LEU A 131 0.72 17.10 -18.93
C LEU A 131 2.21 17.46 -19.02
N GLU A 132 2.91 17.13 -20.10
CA GLU A 132 4.29 17.58 -20.32
C GLU A 132 4.42 19.10 -20.19
N HIS A 133 3.48 19.85 -20.75
CA HIS A 133 3.45 21.31 -20.63
C HIS A 133 3.26 21.79 -19.19
N PHE A 134 2.36 21.17 -18.44
CA PHE A 134 2.18 21.43 -17.01
C PHE A 134 3.48 21.19 -16.23
N TYR A 135 4.11 20.02 -16.46
CA TYR A 135 5.35 19.63 -15.80
C TYR A 135 6.49 20.59 -16.17
N GLN A 136 6.66 20.94 -17.45
CA GLN A 136 7.71 21.87 -17.88
C GLN A 136 7.54 23.26 -17.26
N LYS A 137 6.30 23.77 -17.19
CA LYS A 137 6.01 25.06 -16.54
C LYS A 137 6.29 25.08 -15.05
N GLN A 138 6.04 23.97 -14.37
CA GLN A 138 6.15 23.86 -12.91
C GLN A 138 7.37 23.07 -12.43
N ARG A 139 8.29 22.71 -13.34
CA ARG A 139 9.43 21.84 -13.05
C ARG A 139 10.28 22.33 -11.88
N PHE A 140 10.51 23.64 -11.79
CA PHE A 140 11.33 24.24 -10.74
C PHE A 140 10.58 24.42 -9.41
N SER A 141 9.25 24.35 -9.42
CA SER A 141 8.44 24.38 -8.20
C SER A 141 8.24 23.02 -7.56
N PHE A 142 8.47 21.93 -8.30
CA PHE A 142 8.35 20.57 -7.80
C PHE A 142 9.64 20.06 -7.17
N VAL A 143 9.47 19.30 -6.10
CA VAL A 143 10.49 18.38 -5.61
C VAL A 143 10.26 17.06 -6.36
N ASN A 144 11.26 16.62 -7.12
CA ASN A 144 11.22 15.30 -7.74
C ASN A 144 11.41 14.24 -6.65
N PHE A 145 10.43 13.35 -6.50
CA PHE A 145 10.57 12.14 -5.69
C PHE A 145 10.89 10.97 -6.57
N LYS A 146 11.72 10.06 -6.08
CA LYS A 146 11.84 8.73 -6.65
C LYS A 146 11.12 7.74 -5.75
N PHE A 147 10.64 6.68 -6.38
CA PHE A 147 10.26 5.47 -5.68
C PHE A 147 11.48 4.54 -5.64
N PRO A 148 11.70 3.79 -4.57
CA PRO A 148 11.27 4.03 -3.19
C PRO A 148 12.24 4.99 -2.45
N GLU A 149 11.73 5.84 -1.57
CA GLU A 149 12.57 6.76 -0.74
C GLU A 149 12.30 6.64 0.77
N ALA A 150 11.18 6.02 1.17
CA ALA A 150 10.73 6.01 2.57
C ALA A 150 10.86 4.65 3.27
N GLU A 151 11.49 3.65 2.65
CA GLU A 151 11.64 2.30 3.21
C GLU A 151 12.31 2.28 4.59
N GLU A 152 13.19 3.25 4.88
CA GLU A 152 13.83 3.38 6.19
C GLU A 152 12.86 3.69 7.34
N TYR A 153 11.67 4.24 7.03
CA TYR A 153 10.64 4.61 8.00
C TYR A 153 9.55 3.54 8.15
N TYR A 154 9.72 2.39 7.51
CA TYR A 154 8.79 1.27 7.54
C TYR A 154 9.47 -0.01 8.01
N LYS A 155 8.77 -0.80 8.81
CA LYS A 155 9.28 -2.10 9.29
C LYS A 155 8.17 -3.14 9.33
N VAL A 156 8.40 -4.28 8.68
CA VAL A 156 7.59 -5.50 8.90
C VAL A 156 7.94 -6.10 10.26
N ILE A 157 6.93 -6.26 11.11
CA ILE A 157 7.08 -6.86 12.45
C ILE A 157 6.78 -8.36 12.40
N LYS A 158 5.72 -8.74 11.67
CA LYS A 158 5.24 -10.12 11.58
C LYS A 158 4.50 -10.36 10.27
N GLU A 159 4.57 -11.58 9.78
CA GLU A 159 3.72 -12.09 8.71
C GLU A 159 2.99 -13.34 9.22
N GLU A 160 1.70 -13.41 8.99
CA GLU A 160 0.87 -14.57 9.30
C GLU A 160 0.19 -15.06 8.03
N TYR A 161 0.38 -16.35 7.73
CA TYR A 161 -0.22 -17.00 6.58
C TYR A 161 -1.58 -17.59 6.94
N TYR A 162 -2.58 -17.31 6.11
CA TYR A 162 -3.93 -17.80 6.26
C TYR A 162 -4.35 -18.59 5.03
N SER A 163 -5.15 -19.63 5.26
CA SER A 163 -5.86 -20.33 4.22
C SER A 163 -7.31 -20.57 4.63
N GLU A 164 -8.23 -20.10 3.80
CA GLU A 164 -9.66 -20.09 4.12
C GLU A 164 -10.49 -20.59 2.95
N ILE A 165 -11.54 -21.36 3.25
CA ILE A 165 -12.53 -21.81 2.27
C ILE A 165 -13.91 -21.60 2.87
N SER A 166 -14.88 -21.16 2.05
CA SER A 166 -16.25 -21.06 2.55
C SER A 166 -16.82 -22.44 2.86
N GLU A 167 -17.62 -22.55 3.92
CA GLU A 167 -18.25 -23.82 4.29
C GLU A 167 -19.13 -24.37 3.17
N GLU A 168 -19.82 -23.53 2.41
CA GLU A 168 -20.58 -23.95 1.23
C GLU A 168 -19.70 -24.62 0.17
N LYS A 169 -18.55 -24.00 -0.16
CA LYS A 169 -17.61 -24.53 -1.16
C LYS A 169 -16.97 -25.83 -0.67
N LYS A 170 -16.57 -25.87 0.60
CA LYS A 170 -16.01 -27.04 1.26
C LYS A 170 -17.01 -28.21 1.25
N ASN A 171 -18.26 -27.97 1.62
CA ASN A 171 -19.31 -28.99 1.61
C ASN A 171 -19.58 -29.50 0.19
N LYS A 172 -19.59 -28.61 -0.81
CA LYS A 172 -19.73 -29.01 -2.21
C LYS A 172 -18.59 -29.93 -2.67
N ILE A 173 -17.35 -29.62 -2.29
CA ILE A 173 -16.18 -30.46 -2.59
C ILE A 173 -16.30 -31.81 -1.87
N LEU A 174 -16.69 -31.82 -0.60
CA LEU A 174 -16.85 -33.07 0.18
C LEU A 174 -17.91 -34.00 -0.42
N GLU A 175 -19.00 -33.45 -0.97
CA GLU A 175 -20.02 -34.20 -1.71
C GLU A 175 -19.53 -34.70 -3.09
N GLU A 176 -18.92 -33.82 -3.88
CA GLU A 176 -18.42 -34.15 -5.23
C GLU A 176 -17.34 -35.23 -5.20
N TYR A 177 -16.49 -35.20 -4.16
CA TYR A 177 -15.40 -36.15 -3.97
C TYR A 177 -15.71 -37.19 -2.88
N LYS A 178 -16.98 -37.42 -2.52
CA LYS A 178 -17.37 -38.29 -1.38
C LYS A 178 -16.73 -39.69 -1.41
N ASP A 179 -16.60 -40.28 -2.60
CA ASP A 179 -16.07 -41.62 -2.84
C ASP A 179 -14.52 -41.63 -3.03
N SER A 180 -13.88 -40.46 -3.00
CA SER A 180 -12.43 -40.32 -3.07
C SER A 180 -11.76 -40.51 -1.70
N LYS A 181 -10.45 -40.81 -1.72
CA LYS A 181 -9.61 -40.84 -0.52
C LYS A 181 -9.58 -39.48 0.17
N GLU A 182 -9.46 -39.47 1.49
CA GLU A 182 -9.43 -38.24 2.29
C GLU A 182 -8.28 -37.30 1.87
N GLU A 183 -7.13 -37.86 1.53
CA GLU A 183 -5.97 -37.12 1.00
C GLU A 183 -6.32 -36.30 -0.24
N ILE A 184 -7.14 -36.86 -1.13
CA ILE A 184 -7.60 -36.18 -2.35
C ILE A 184 -8.58 -35.07 -1.99
N LYS A 185 -9.53 -35.34 -1.07
CA LYS A 185 -10.48 -34.32 -0.59
C LYS A 185 -9.76 -33.12 0.01
N GLN A 186 -8.77 -33.36 0.87
CA GLN A 186 -7.96 -32.30 1.49
C GLN A 186 -7.14 -31.53 0.46
N ALA A 187 -6.48 -32.22 -0.48
CA ALA A 187 -5.73 -31.56 -1.56
C ALA A 187 -6.63 -30.68 -2.45
N VAL A 188 -7.84 -31.14 -2.74
CA VAL A 188 -8.83 -30.35 -3.50
C VAL A 188 -9.29 -29.15 -2.69
N ILE A 189 -9.62 -29.33 -1.41
CA ILE A 189 -9.98 -28.23 -0.50
C ILE A 189 -8.86 -27.19 -0.44
N GLU A 190 -7.60 -27.60 -0.27
CA GLU A 190 -6.45 -26.70 -0.25
C GLU A 190 -6.26 -25.95 -1.57
N THR A 191 -6.62 -26.57 -2.70
CA THR A 191 -6.55 -25.94 -4.03
C THR A 191 -7.62 -24.87 -4.21
N TYR A 192 -8.81 -25.09 -3.63
CA TYR A 192 -9.91 -24.13 -3.66
C TYR A 192 -9.90 -23.13 -2.50
N SER A 193 -9.00 -23.32 -1.52
CA SER A 193 -8.84 -22.41 -0.40
C SER A 193 -8.15 -21.13 -0.87
N LEU A 194 -8.70 -20.01 -0.43
CA LEU A 194 -8.05 -18.72 -0.51
C LEU A 194 -6.78 -18.76 0.33
N ARG A 195 -5.72 -18.14 -0.17
CA ARG A 195 -4.42 -18.10 0.49
C ARG A 195 -4.00 -16.64 0.55
N TYR A 196 -3.67 -16.15 1.73
CA TYR A 196 -3.25 -14.77 1.88
C TYR A 196 -2.32 -14.63 3.08
N THR A 197 -1.54 -13.56 3.09
CA THR A 197 -0.68 -13.19 4.22
C THR A 197 -1.21 -11.91 4.83
N ILE A 198 -1.41 -11.91 6.14
CA ILE A 198 -1.57 -10.67 6.91
C ILE A 198 -0.17 -10.20 7.30
N THR A 199 0.21 -9.02 6.83
CA THR A 199 1.47 -8.37 7.21
C THR A 199 1.17 -7.32 8.27
N TYR A 200 1.89 -7.41 9.39
CA TYR A 200 1.85 -6.44 10.47
C TYR A 200 3.06 -5.53 10.36
N ALA A 201 2.79 -4.23 10.31
CA ALA A 201 3.79 -3.22 10.04
C ALA A 201 3.84 -2.16 11.14
N GLU A 202 5.05 -1.62 11.33
CA GLU A 202 5.33 -0.43 12.14
C GLU A 202 5.83 0.68 11.21
N LEU A 203 5.19 1.84 11.29
CA LEU A 203 5.66 3.08 10.72
C LEU A 203 6.40 3.90 11.77
N GLN A 204 7.64 4.28 11.47
CA GLN A 204 8.34 5.30 12.25
C GLN A 204 7.84 6.65 11.77
N MET A 205 6.98 7.34 12.52
CA MET A 205 6.61 8.73 12.22
C MET A 205 7.33 9.67 13.19
N PRO A 206 7.48 10.98 12.86
CA PRO A 206 8.26 11.90 13.72
C PRO A 206 7.80 12.01 15.17
N LYS A 207 6.50 11.80 15.45
CA LYS A 207 5.94 11.96 16.80
C LYS A 207 5.55 10.66 17.48
N GLU A 208 5.30 9.59 16.73
CA GLU A 208 4.95 8.28 17.29
C GLU A 208 5.19 7.15 16.29
N LYS A 209 5.12 5.91 16.80
CA LYS A 209 5.11 4.71 15.96
C LYS A 209 3.67 4.33 15.67
N ILE A 210 3.34 4.11 14.40
CA ILE A 210 2.00 3.69 13.99
C ILE A 210 2.05 2.21 13.64
N HIS A 211 1.18 1.43 14.27
CA HIS A 211 1.04 0.01 14.00
C HIS A 211 -0.22 -0.22 13.17
N PHE A 212 -0.09 -1.00 12.10
CA PHE A 212 -1.22 -1.33 11.24
C PHE A 212 -1.00 -2.70 10.60
N LYS A 213 -2.06 -3.23 10.01
CA LYS A 213 -2.02 -4.48 9.26
C LYS A 213 -2.65 -4.34 7.89
N PHE A 214 -2.30 -5.22 6.98
CA PHE A 214 -2.90 -5.31 5.65
C PHE A 214 -2.79 -6.74 5.13
N ASN A 215 -3.71 -7.09 4.24
CA ASN A 215 -3.73 -8.39 3.58
C ASN A 215 -3.03 -8.28 2.24
N SER A 216 -2.18 -9.27 1.94
CA SER A 216 -1.61 -9.42 0.61
C SER A 216 -1.61 -10.87 0.18
N ASP A 217 -2.01 -11.09 -1.07
CA ASP A 217 -1.88 -12.37 -1.76
C ASP A 217 -0.39 -12.69 -2.09
N LEU A 218 0.52 -11.69 -2.08
CA LEU A 218 1.96 -11.86 -2.40
C LEU A 218 2.90 -10.87 -1.68
N LYS A 219 4.19 -11.24 -1.48
CA LYS A 219 5.19 -10.53 -0.65
C LYS A 219 5.54 -9.06 -1.01
N LYS A 220 5.07 -8.46 -2.11
CA LYS A 220 5.46 -7.08 -2.51
C LYS A 220 4.36 -6.35 -3.29
N LYS A 221 3.34 -5.85 -2.59
CA LYS A 221 2.23 -5.08 -3.17
C LYS A 221 1.92 -3.80 -2.41
N ILE A 222 2.83 -3.33 -1.56
CA ILE A 222 2.72 -2.03 -0.92
C ILE A 222 4.01 -1.28 -1.14
N GLU A 223 3.89 -0.07 -1.67
CA GLU A 223 5.00 0.86 -1.83
C GLU A 223 4.79 2.03 -0.88
N PHE A 224 5.82 2.28 -0.06
CA PHE A 224 5.90 3.44 0.81
C PHE A 224 6.76 4.49 0.13
N PHE A 225 6.28 5.72 0.08
CA PHE A 225 7.02 6.77 -0.57
C PHE A 225 6.69 8.15 -0.01
N GLY A 226 7.62 9.06 -0.28
CA GLY A 226 7.74 10.37 0.35
C GLY A 226 9.22 10.70 0.48
N ASN A 227 9.56 11.98 0.60
CA ASN A 227 10.93 12.40 0.90
C ASN A 227 11.07 12.77 2.37
N GLU A 228 12.31 13.03 2.76
CA GLU A 228 12.67 13.49 4.08
C GLU A 228 11.94 14.81 4.47
N GLU A 229 11.62 15.69 3.53
CA GLU A 229 10.90 16.95 3.81
C GLU A 229 9.44 16.70 4.23
N LEU A 230 8.71 15.86 3.49
CA LEU A 230 7.36 15.43 3.81
C LEU A 230 7.34 14.62 5.10
N TYR A 231 8.32 13.73 5.27
CA TYR A 231 8.49 12.98 6.49
C TYR A 231 8.69 13.88 7.71
N LYS A 232 9.59 14.87 7.64
CA LYS A 232 9.78 15.89 8.70
C LYS A 232 8.51 16.67 9.02
N LYS A 233 7.63 16.87 8.03
CA LYS A 233 6.30 17.48 8.20
C LYS A 233 5.25 16.49 8.75
N GLY A 234 5.57 15.21 8.83
CA GLY A 234 4.71 14.15 9.36
C GLY A 234 3.81 13.49 8.32
N TYR A 235 4.22 13.48 7.05
CA TYR A 235 3.45 12.88 5.95
C TYR A 235 4.14 11.65 5.40
N MET A 236 3.35 10.61 5.11
CA MET A 236 3.80 9.44 4.37
C MET A 236 2.71 8.95 3.42
N PHE A 237 3.11 8.54 2.21
CA PHE A 237 2.22 7.98 1.21
C PHE A 237 2.41 6.49 1.13
N ILE A 238 1.28 5.80 1.00
CA ILE A 238 1.24 4.35 0.93
C ILE A 238 0.37 4.00 -0.27
N TYR A 239 0.97 3.33 -1.25
CA TYR A 239 0.24 2.82 -2.40
C TYR A 239 0.14 1.30 -2.32
N ILE A 240 -1.09 0.80 -2.35
CA ILE A 240 -1.39 -0.63 -2.28
C ILE A 240 -1.88 -1.09 -3.65
N PHE A 241 -1.15 -2.04 -4.22
CA PHE A 241 -1.41 -2.61 -5.53
C PHE A 241 -2.34 -3.80 -5.39
N TYR A 242 -3.31 -3.89 -6.30
CA TYR A 242 -3.96 -5.16 -6.67
C TYR A 242 -4.25 -6.07 -5.47
N ASN A 243 -5.29 -5.77 -4.71
CA ASN A 243 -5.86 -6.81 -3.87
C ASN A 243 -6.82 -7.68 -4.67
N LEU A 244 -6.99 -8.92 -4.23
CA LEU A 244 -8.13 -9.69 -4.70
C LEU A 244 -9.38 -8.93 -4.22
N ASN A 245 -10.31 -8.61 -5.14
CA ASN A 245 -11.59 -7.90 -4.86
C ASN A 245 -12.44 -8.48 -3.70
N MET A 246 -12.01 -9.62 -3.15
CA MET A 246 -12.63 -10.33 -2.02
C MET A 246 -12.13 -9.86 -0.65
N PHE A 247 -10.99 -9.16 -0.57
CA PHE A 247 -10.56 -8.53 0.67
C PHE A 247 -11.13 -7.11 0.70
N PRO A 248 -12.05 -6.80 1.62
CA PRO A 248 -12.31 -5.41 1.89
C PRO A 248 -10.97 -4.82 2.38
N HIS A 249 -10.74 -3.55 2.08
CA HIS A 249 -9.83 -2.73 2.86
C HIS A 249 -8.33 -2.70 2.52
N SER A 250 -7.93 -2.77 1.23
CA SER A 250 -6.49 -2.82 0.91
C SER A 250 -6.11 -2.55 -0.55
N GLY A 251 -6.74 -1.57 -1.18
CA GLY A 251 -6.33 -1.11 -2.51
C GLY A 251 -6.49 0.40 -2.64
N GLY A 252 -5.49 1.06 -3.23
CA GLY A 252 -5.54 2.50 -3.46
C GLY A 252 -4.32 3.26 -2.94
N LEU A 253 -4.44 4.58 -2.93
CA LEU A 253 -3.42 5.50 -2.44
C LEU A 253 -3.91 6.13 -1.15
N TYR A 254 -3.09 6.02 -0.10
CA TYR A 254 -3.36 6.56 1.21
C TYR A 254 -2.28 7.58 1.59
N VAL A 255 -2.67 8.58 2.36
CA VAL A 255 -1.75 9.47 3.06
C VAL A 255 -1.95 9.35 4.56
N ILE A 256 -0.87 9.06 5.29
CA ILE A 256 -0.81 9.23 6.73
C ILE A 256 -0.31 10.64 7.01
N ARG A 257 -1.04 11.39 7.83
CA ARG A 257 -0.84 12.83 8.05
C ARG A 257 -1.14 13.24 9.49
N PRO A 258 -0.60 14.37 9.99
CA PRO A 258 -0.93 14.84 11.32
C PRO A 258 -2.40 15.27 11.45
N LYS A 259 -3.05 14.95 12.57
CA LYS A 259 -4.44 15.34 12.88
C LYS A 259 -4.59 16.85 13.08
N THR A 260 -3.64 17.45 13.79
CA THR A 260 -3.62 18.90 14.03
C THR A 260 -2.69 19.55 13.02
N LYS A 261 -3.20 20.57 12.31
CA LYS A 261 -2.38 21.42 11.44
C LYS A 261 -1.23 22.02 12.25
N LYS A 262 0.00 21.89 11.75
CA LYS A 262 1.10 22.77 12.14
C LYS A 262 1.21 23.88 11.11
#